data_AF-A0A2S2E590-F1
#
_entry.id   AF-A0A2S2E590-F1
#
_cell.length_a   1.000
_cell.length_b   1.000
_cell.length_c   1.000
_cell.angle_alpha   90.00
_cell.angle_beta   90.00
_cell.angle_gamma   90.00
#
_symmetry.space_group_name_H-M   'P 1'
#
loop_
_entity.id
_entity.type
_entity.pdbx_description
1 polymer ?
#
loop_
_entity_poly.entity_id
_entity_poly.type
_entity_poly.pdbx_seq_one_letter_code
_entity_poly.pdbx_strand_id
1 'polypeptide(L)' 'MTVAAPKPAQLPADAVKCHCGFVIYDGEVVRSRVLNPHKQLAKCRCKAWVKVPVGYSFSTGK' A
#
# COMPACT_ATOMS: atom_id res chain seq x y z
N MET A 1 15.15 9.47 -31.49
CA MET A 1 15.41 9.35 -30.04
C MET A 1 14.46 8.30 -29.48
N THR A 2 14.95 7.09 -29.23
CA THR A 2 14.12 5.97 -28.77
C THR A 2 13.99 6.07 -27.25
N VAL A 3 12.82 6.43 -26.75
CA VAL A 3 12.55 6.48 -25.31
C VAL A 3 12.45 5.03 -24.83
N ALA A 4 13.39 4.61 -23.98
CA ALA A 4 13.35 3.29 -23.36
C ALA A 4 12.02 3.14 -22.59
N ALA A 5 11.26 2.10 -22.91
CA ALA A 5 10.04 1.75 -22.19
C ALA A 5 10.39 1.59 -20.69
N PRO A 6 9.62 2.18 -19.76
CA PRO A 6 9.91 2.04 -18.34
C PRO A 6 9.87 0.56 -17.99
N LYS A 7 11.00 0.07 -17.45
CA LYS A 7 11.14 -1.28 -16.90
C LYS A 7 9.91 -1.56 -16.04
N PRO A 8 9.20 -2.69 -16.23
CA PRO A 8 7.98 -2.96 -15.47
C PRO A 8 8.35 -2.86 -14.00
N ALA A 9 7.78 -1.87 -13.32
CA ALA A 9 8.01 -1.67 -11.89
C ALA A 9 7.54 -2.94 -11.19
N GLN A 10 8.49 -3.80 -10.86
CA GLN A 10 8.23 -4.99 -10.07
C GLN A 10 7.70 -4.47 -8.74
N LEU A 11 6.39 -4.65 -8.55
CA LEU A 11 5.77 -4.40 -7.26
C LEU A 11 6.53 -5.28 -6.26
N PRO A 12 7.08 -4.71 -5.19
CA PRO A 12 7.80 -5.47 -4.18
C PRO A 12 6.92 -6.59 -3.62
N ALA A 13 7.54 -7.63 -3.09
CA ALA A 13 6.85 -8.83 -2.61
C ALA A 13 5.73 -8.52 -1.60
N ASP A 14 5.87 -7.41 -0.87
CA ASP A 14 4.92 -6.96 0.14
C ASP A 14 3.76 -6.12 -0.41
N ALA A 15 3.69 -5.89 -1.74
CA ALA A 15 2.63 -5.09 -2.33
C ALA A 15 1.25 -5.73 -2.12
N VAL A 16 0.31 -4.96 -1.59
CA VAL A 16 -1.05 -5.41 -1.34
C VAL A 16 -2.01 -4.86 -2.39
N LYS A 17 -2.65 -5.78 -3.11
CA LYS A 17 -3.74 -5.48 -4.05
C LYS A 17 -5.10 -5.81 -3.44
N CYS A 18 -6.06 -4.92 -3.69
CA CYS A 18 -7.47 -5.23 -3.47
C CYS A 18 -7.99 -6.18 -4.55
N HIS A 19 -9.07 -6.91 -4.26
CA HIS A 19 -9.79 -7.72 -5.26
C HIS A 19 -10.28 -6.90 -6.46
N CYS A 20 -10.49 -5.58 -6.32
CA CYS A 20 -10.83 -4.69 -7.43
C CYS A 20 -9.64 -4.33 -8.35
N GLY A 21 -8.47 -4.94 -8.13
CA GLY A 21 -7.25 -4.72 -8.89
C GLY A 21 -6.44 -3.48 -8.47
N PHE A 22 -6.96 -2.66 -7.55
CA PHE A 22 -6.24 -1.48 -7.07
C PHE A 22 -5.10 -1.86 -6.11
N VAL A 23 -3.89 -1.35 -6.37
CA VAL A 23 -2.75 -1.48 -5.46
C VAL A 23 -2.94 -0.49 -4.31
N ILE A 24 -3.26 -1.01 -3.13
CA ILE A 24 -3.46 -0.20 -1.93
C ILE A 24 -2.13 0.05 -1.23
N TYR A 25 -1.21 -0.90 -1.27
CA TYR A 25 0.12 -0.76 -0.71
C TYR A 25 1.13 -1.22 -1.76
N ASP A 26 2.11 -0.39 -2.06
CA ASP A 26 3.13 -0.66 -3.07
C ASP A 26 4.47 -1.10 -2.47
N GLY A 27 4.50 -1.47 -1.18
CA GLY A 27 5.72 -1.89 -0.48
C GLY A 27 6.37 -0.81 0.36
N GLU A 28 6.03 0.46 0.12
CA GLU A 28 6.48 1.60 0.94
C GLU A 28 5.32 2.49 1.36
N VAL A 29 4.34 2.72 0.48
CA VAL A 29 3.29 3.72 0.65
C VAL A 29 1.91 3.09 0.62
N VAL A 30 1.09 3.43 1.60
CA VAL A 30 -0.35 3.12 1.57
C VAL A 30 -1.11 4.19 0.79
N ARG A 31 -1.64 3.81 -0.37
CA ARG A 31 -2.44 4.63 -1.29
C ARG A 31 -3.92 4.64 -0.90
N SER A 32 -4.21 4.98 0.35
CA SER A 32 -5.58 5.09 0.89
C SER A 32 -5.76 6.41 1.64
N ARG A 33 -6.93 7.03 1.49
CA ARG A 33 -7.31 8.21 2.29
C ARG A 33 -7.80 7.86 3.69
N VAL A 34 -8.17 6.60 3.91
CA VAL A 34 -8.72 6.12 5.19
C VAL A 34 -7.93 4.89 5.63
N LEU A 35 -7.34 4.99 6.81
CA LEU A 35 -6.54 3.95 7.44
C LEU A 35 -7.09 3.66 8.85
N ASN A 36 -7.14 2.39 9.23
CA ASN A 36 -7.31 1.96 10.61
C ASN A 36 -5.98 1.33 11.08
N PRO A 37 -5.15 2.11 11.78
CA PRO A 37 -3.83 1.68 12.19
C PRO A 37 -3.85 0.53 13.21
N HIS A 38 -4.80 0.54 14.15
CA HIS A 38 -4.93 -0.51 15.17
C HIS A 38 -5.23 -1.89 14.57
N LYS A 39 -6.04 -1.94 13.51
CA LYS A 39 -6.41 -3.18 12.83
C LYS A 39 -5.56 -3.46 11.61
N GLN A 40 -4.61 -2.58 11.28
CA GLN A 40 -3.79 -2.65 10.07
C GLN A 40 -4.63 -2.76 8.79
N LEU A 41 -5.70 -1.96 8.70
CA LEU A 41 -6.61 -1.97 7.54
C LEU A 41 -6.56 -0.64 6.80
N ALA A 42 -6.66 -0.69 5.48
CA ALA A 42 -6.84 0.47 4.62
C ALA A 42 -8.13 0.31 3.82
N LYS A 43 -8.87 1.41 3.63
CA LYS A 43 -10.11 1.40 2.85
C LYS A 43 -9.82 1.66 1.38
N CYS A 44 -10.09 0.67 0.53
CA CYS A 44 -9.96 0.82 -0.91
C CYS A 44 -10.97 1.82 -1.48
N ARG A 45 -10.72 2.29 -2.71
CA ARG A 45 -11.70 3.04 -3.52
C ARG A 45 -13.00 2.27 -3.79
N CYS A 46 -12.96 0.94 -3.85
CA CYS A 46 -14.16 0.10 -3.93
C CYS A 46 -14.89 -0.06 -2.59
N LYS A 47 -14.48 0.68 -1.54
CA LYS A 47 -15.00 0.65 -0.17
C LYS A 47 -14.68 -0.61 0.64
N ALA A 48 -13.99 -1.59 0.07
CA ALA A 48 -13.51 -2.76 0.80
C ALA A 48 -12.37 -2.41 1.76
N TRP A 49 -12.36 -3.07 2.92
CA TRP A 49 -11.23 -3.01 3.84
C TRP A 49 -10.19 -4.06 3.45
N VAL A 50 -8.93 -3.65 3.35
CA VAL A 50 -7.83 -4.51 2.97
C VAL A 50 -6.73 -4.40 4.00
N LYS A 51 -6.17 -5.55 4.40
CA LYS A 51 -5.09 -5.61 5.38
C LYS A 51 -3.78 -5.10 4.75
N VAL A 52 -3.14 -4.14 5.40
CA VAL A 52 -1.88 -3.52 4.94
C VAL A 52 -0.85 -3.58 6.06
N PRO A 53 0.44 -3.78 5.78
CA PRO A 53 1.48 -3.95 6.80
C PRO A 53 1.91 -2.60 7.43
N VAL A 54 0.96 -1.86 8.00
CA VAL A 54 1.24 -0.62 8.73
C VAL A 54 1.65 -0.94 10.16
N GLY A 55 2.95 -1.09 10.39
CA GLY A 55 3.53 -1.17 11.73
C GLY A 55 3.73 0.22 12.31
N TYR A 56 3.15 0.51 13.48
CA TYR A 56 3.55 1.67 14.27
C TYR A 56 4.75 1.27 15.11
N SER A 57 5.95 1.71 14.72
CA SER A 57 7.03 1.86 15.68
C SER A 57 6.81 3.20 16.37
N PHE A 58 6.15 3.21 17.54
CA PHE A 58 6.31 4.33 18.46
C PHE A 58 7.77 4.29 18.91
N SER A 59 8.63 5.04 18.23
CA SER A 59 9.87 5.47 18.84
C SER A 59 9.46 6.40 19.97
N THR A 60 9.29 5.84 21.16
CA THR A 60 9.10 6.61 22.39
C THR A 60 10.34 7.48 22.53
N GLY A 61 10.24 8.71 22.03
CA GLY A 61 11.25 9.73 22.22
C GLY A 61 11.27 10.09 23.69
N LYS A 62 12.17 9.41 24.41
CA LYS A 62 12.86 9.76 25.66
C LYS A 62 12.05 10.41 26.77
#